data_AF-A0A2W1AXQ5-F1
#
_entry.id   AF-A0A2W1AXQ5-F1
#
_cell.length_a   1.000
_cell.length_b   1.000
_cell.length_c   1.000
_cell.angle_alpha   90.00
_cell.angle_beta   90.00
_cell.angle_gamma   90.00
#
_symmetry.space_group_name_H-M   'P 1'
#
loop_
_entity.id
_entity.type
_entity.pdbx_description
1 polymer ?
#
loop_
_entity_poly.entity_id
_entity_poly.type
_entity_poly.pdbx_seq_one_letter_code
_entity_poly.pdbx_strand_id
1 'polypeptide(L)'
;MVVEKKFEFESAGIEILKVTSASADLQIDLVEEGNVVAFVEVDSNDYVPEAERSGKKLTIRFQKGTSINIPFIKNLYDGGADVKSIRLLVPKNIQELDANNASGDVNITDFDLRSLKINNVSGDVKIENCSMNEFSLSTVSGDLTFVASNYRRGKFGSVSGDLSIKGIPPMERDTSVSTVSGDAIISYSGEPRFDATISSVSGDVSSDMGLVKVDKKHYRYGNGEPQEYLKMSSVSGDLLISAKYRGAPAKEVKVESSPASSEEKRSDRAAVVEENLQDQETKKILRLFKEGKLTKEYALEMLGVLGYSEKEIEEMLEVDEELKKLKDSIDVVMKEEDTESKELQESPEKVDTPEEPKLTREKKEGD
;
A
#
# COMPACT_ATOMS: atom_id res chain seq x y z
N MET A 1 -2.17 24.72 32.12
CA MET A 1 -3.32 24.04 32.77
C MET A 1 -3.99 23.28 31.64
N VAL A 2 -4.14 21.96 31.74
CA VAL A 2 -4.81 21.18 30.69
C VAL A 2 -6.32 21.43 30.82
N VAL A 3 -6.97 21.76 29.71
CA VAL A 3 -8.41 21.97 29.61
C VAL A 3 -8.98 21.07 28.53
N GLU A 4 -10.20 20.57 28.74
CA GLU A 4 -10.96 19.88 27.71
C GLU A 4 -11.82 20.89 26.94
N LYS A 5 -11.67 20.91 25.61
CA LYS A 5 -12.46 21.77 24.72
C LYS A 5 -13.33 20.92 23.80
N LYS A 6 -14.61 21.31 23.67
CA LYS A 6 -15.55 20.70 22.74
C LYS A 6 -15.63 21.50 21.45
N PHE A 7 -15.48 20.83 20.31
CA PHE A 7 -15.71 21.37 18.97
C PHE A 7 -16.76 20.53 18.25
N GLU A 8 -17.60 21.18 17.46
CA GLU A 8 -18.66 20.53 16.71
C GLU A 8 -18.55 20.93 15.23
N PHE A 9 -18.59 19.94 14.35
CA PHE A 9 -18.41 20.11 12.91
C PHE A 9 -19.62 19.54 12.18
N GLU A 10 -20.24 20.38 11.36
CA GLU A 10 -21.42 19.98 10.57
C GLU A 10 -21.07 18.82 9.63
N SER A 11 -21.74 17.69 9.82
CA SER A 11 -21.49 16.43 9.09
C SER A 11 -22.58 16.11 8.05
N ALA A 12 -23.58 16.97 7.91
CA ALA A 12 -24.69 16.76 6.98
C ALA A 12 -24.18 16.65 5.53
N GLY A 13 -24.41 15.48 4.90
CA GLY A 13 -23.94 15.17 3.55
C GLY A 13 -22.43 14.88 3.43
N ILE A 14 -21.74 14.71 4.55
CA ILE A 14 -20.36 14.21 4.58
C ILE A 14 -20.40 12.68 4.57
N GLU A 15 -19.59 12.10 3.69
CA GLU A 15 -19.38 10.65 3.57
C GLU A 15 -17.95 10.27 3.95
N ILE A 16 -17.01 11.22 3.84
CA ILE A 16 -15.57 11.00 4.04
C ILE A 16 -15.07 11.90 5.18
N LEU A 17 -14.55 11.30 6.24
CA LEU A 17 -13.89 11.99 7.33
C LEU A 17 -12.38 11.73 7.29
N LYS A 18 -11.60 12.81 7.20
CA LYS A 18 -10.15 12.77 7.35
C LYS A 18 -9.76 13.45 8.66
N VAL A 19 -9.02 12.75 9.49
CA VAL A 19 -8.49 13.24 10.76
C VAL A 19 -6.98 13.23 10.70
N THR A 20 -6.35 14.29 11.20
CA THR A 20 -4.90 14.36 11.33
C THR A 20 -4.52 14.87 12.71
N SER A 21 -3.66 14.13 13.41
CA SER A 21 -3.11 14.48 14.72
C SER A 21 -1.58 14.44 14.67
N ALA A 22 -0.94 15.36 15.40
CA ALA A 22 0.53 15.43 15.46
C ALA A 22 1.11 14.67 16.66
N SER A 23 0.43 14.64 17.80
CA SER A 23 1.02 14.14 19.04
C SER A 23 0.01 13.73 20.11
N ALA A 24 -1.21 13.38 19.69
CA ALA A 24 -2.29 13.08 20.63
C ALA A 24 -2.84 11.69 20.40
N ASP A 25 -3.21 11.05 21.51
CA ASP A 25 -3.99 9.83 21.50
C ASP A 25 -5.34 10.11 20.84
N LEU A 26 -5.73 9.26 19.91
CA LEU A 26 -6.91 9.43 19.07
C LEU A 26 -7.90 8.31 19.36
N GLN A 27 -8.95 8.63 20.11
CA GLN A 27 -10.10 7.76 20.29
C GLN A 27 -11.21 8.17 19.33
N ILE A 28 -11.70 7.23 18.53
CA ILE A 28 -12.79 7.44 17.59
C ILE A 28 -13.93 6.48 17.96
N ASP A 29 -15.05 7.05 18.40
CA ASP A 29 -16.25 6.33 18.81
C ASP A 29 -17.41 6.64 17.86
N LEU A 30 -18.23 5.63 17.57
CA LEU A 30 -19.42 5.78 16.74
C LEU A 30 -20.57 6.43 17.53
N VAL A 31 -21.33 7.31 16.86
CA VAL A 31 -22.65 7.78 17.31
C VAL A 31 -23.71 7.56 16.24
N GLU A 32 -24.96 7.35 16.65
CA GLU A 32 -26.07 7.03 15.73
C GLU A 32 -26.32 8.15 14.72
N GLU A 33 -26.45 9.39 15.21
CA GLU A 33 -26.80 10.56 14.43
C GLU A 33 -26.12 11.81 14.98
N GLY A 34 -26.06 12.86 14.16
CA GLY A 34 -25.59 14.18 14.55
C GLY A 34 -24.30 14.59 13.85
N ASN A 35 -23.68 15.63 14.40
CA ASN A 35 -22.44 16.21 13.89
C ASN A 35 -21.21 15.42 14.35
N VAL A 36 -20.08 15.64 13.68
CA VAL A 36 -18.80 15.17 14.22
C VAL A 36 -18.47 16.06 15.41
N VAL A 37 -18.22 15.45 16.58
CA VAL A 37 -17.87 16.19 17.80
C VAL A 37 -16.48 15.78 18.26
N ALA A 38 -15.61 16.75 18.53
CA ALA A 38 -14.28 16.52 19.08
C ALA A 38 -14.19 17.06 20.51
N PHE A 39 -13.80 16.22 21.45
CA PHE A 39 -13.32 16.61 22.77
C PHE A 39 -11.80 16.57 22.74
N VAL A 40 -11.16 17.70 23.02
CA VAL A 40 -9.72 17.86 22.86
C VAL A 40 -9.13 18.32 24.19
N GLU A 41 -8.25 17.51 24.77
CA GLU A 41 -7.44 17.92 25.92
C GLU A 41 -6.19 18.65 25.45
N VAL A 42 -6.07 19.91 25.85
CA VAL A 42 -5.01 20.81 25.38
C VAL A 42 -4.56 21.75 26.48
N ASP A 43 -3.30 22.16 26.47
CA ASP A 43 -2.73 23.08 27.46
C ASP A 43 -2.96 24.57 27.17
N SER A 44 -3.77 24.88 26.14
CA SER A 44 -4.05 26.23 25.65
C SER A 44 -5.55 26.51 25.55
N ASN A 45 -5.99 27.60 26.16
CA ASN A 45 -7.39 28.03 26.15
C ASN A 45 -7.85 28.53 24.78
N ASP A 46 -6.95 29.02 23.93
CA ASP A 46 -7.30 29.61 22.63
C ASP A 46 -7.17 28.61 21.47
N TYR A 47 -6.91 27.34 21.79
CA TYR A 47 -6.78 26.30 20.79
C TYR A 47 -8.05 26.13 19.96
N VAL A 48 -7.92 26.07 18.64
CA VAL A 48 -9.00 25.71 17.71
C VAL A 48 -8.39 24.79 16.64
N PRO A 49 -8.95 23.59 16.41
CA PRO A 49 -8.49 22.73 15.33
C PRO A 49 -8.88 23.33 13.97
N GLU A 50 -8.07 23.09 12.94
CA GLU A 50 -8.44 23.47 11.59
C GLU A 50 -9.46 22.47 11.05
N ALA A 51 -10.57 22.96 10.50
CA ALA A 51 -11.54 22.14 9.81
C ALA A 51 -11.84 22.71 8.43
N GLU A 52 -11.82 21.84 7.43
CA GLU A 52 -12.06 22.18 6.04
C GLU A 52 -13.08 21.21 5.45
N ARG A 53 -14.15 21.78 4.90
CA ARG A 53 -15.17 21.03 4.16
C ARG A 53 -14.98 21.23 2.67
N SER A 54 -14.86 20.12 1.94
CA SER A 54 -14.79 20.12 0.48
C SER A 54 -15.76 19.07 -0.07
N GLY A 55 -16.92 19.53 -0.54
CA GLY A 55 -18.00 18.65 -1.00
C GLY A 55 -18.49 17.71 0.10
N LYS A 56 -18.31 16.40 -0.12
CA LYS A 56 -18.67 15.33 0.82
C LYS A 56 -17.55 14.94 1.80
N LYS A 57 -16.43 15.66 1.78
CA LYS A 57 -15.28 15.40 2.62
C LYS A 57 -15.12 16.46 3.71
N LEU A 58 -14.96 16.01 4.94
CA LEU A 58 -14.57 16.84 6.08
C LEU A 58 -13.14 16.46 6.48
N THR A 59 -12.25 17.45 6.53
CA THR A 59 -10.87 17.27 7.00
C THR A 59 -10.69 18.06 8.28
N ILE A 60 -10.30 17.39 9.36
CA ILE A 60 -10.01 18.00 10.67
C ILE A 60 -8.53 17.78 10.99
N ARG A 61 -7.81 18.87 11.26
CA ARG A 61 -6.39 18.84 11.61
C ARG A 61 -6.20 19.37 13.03
N PHE A 62 -5.76 18.46 13.90
CA PHE A 62 -5.36 18.73 15.28
C PHE A 62 -3.84 18.94 15.32
N GLN A 63 -3.40 20.13 14.93
CA GLN A 63 -1.97 20.49 14.90
C GLN A 63 -1.61 21.36 16.10
N LYS A 64 -0.33 21.40 16.47
CA LYS A 64 0.19 22.39 17.43
C LYS A 64 -0.06 23.77 16.84
N GLY A 65 -0.93 24.55 17.48
CA GLY A 65 -1.40 25.81 16.91
C GLY A 65 -0.23 26.69 16.51
N THR A 66 -0.16 27.08 15.24
CA THR A 66 0.77 28.11 14.78
C THR A 66 -0.06 29.33 14.37
N SER A 67 0.26 30.47 14.99
CA SER A 67 -0.16 31.83 14.63
C SER A 67 -1.66 32.17 14.75
N ILE A 68 -2.01 32.76 15.89
CA ILE A 68 -3.06 33.79 15.95
C ILE A 68 -2.70 34.86 14.90
N ASN A 69 -3.52 35.04 13.86
CA ASN A 69 -3.29 36.04 12.79
C ASN A 69 -3.68 37.46 13.25
N ILE A 70 -3.11 37.88 14.38
CA ILE A 70 -3.26 39.22 14.93
C ILE A 70 -1.87 39.88 14.91
N PRO A 71 -1.67 40.95 14.11
CA PRO A 71 -0.35 41.52 13.84
C PRO A 71 0.47 41.91 15.08
N PHE A 72 -0.19 42.19 16.20
CA PHE A 72 0.40 42.73 17.42
C PHE A 72 0.67 41.69 18.53
N ILE A 73 0.21 40.44 18.39
CA ILE A 73 0.45 39.35 19.37
C ILE A 73 1.12 38.11 18.74
N LYS A 74 1.51 38.20 17.46
CA LYS A 74 2.16 37.13 16.69
C LYS A 74 3.41 36.55 17.36
N ASN A 75 4.11 37.33 18.19
CA ASN A 75 5.33 36.94 18.89
C ASN A 75 5.16 36.68 20.40
N LEU A 76 3.94 36.79 20.95
CA LEU A 76 3.67 36.62 22.39
C LEU A 76 3.12 35.23 22.74
N TYR A 77 2.62 34.49 21.74
CA TYR A 77 2.05 33.14 21.90
C TYR A 77 2.84 32.10 21.07
N ASP A 78 4.16 32.09 21.23
CA ASP A 78 5.06 31.13 20.55
C ASP A 78 5.16 29.78 21.30
N GLY A 79 4.19 29.50 22.19
CA GLY A 79 3.96 28.20 22.77
C GLY A 79 2.90 27.48 21.95
N GLY A 80 3.32 26.67 20.97
CA GLY A 80 2.39 25.83 20.23
C GLY A 80 1.59 24.96 21.19
N ALA A 81 0.26 25.00 21.08
CA ALA A 81 -0.63 24.24 21.96
C ALA A 81 -0.32 22.75 21.87
N ASP A 82 -0.06 22.11 23.00
CA ASP A 82 0.22 20.68 23.07
C ASP A 82 -1.09 19.93 23.28
N VAL A 83 -1.56 19.28 22.22
CA VAL A 83 -2.75 18.42 22.27
C VAL A 83 -2.35 17.09 22.87
N LYS A 84 -3.00 16.69 23.96
CA LYS A 84 -2.70 15.46 24.71
C LYS A 84 -3.55 14.29 24.23
N SER A 85 -4.85 14.49 24.14
CA SER A 85 -5.81 13.46 23.74
C SER A 85 -6.96 14.09 22.94
N ILE A 86 -7.50 13.30 22.02
CA ILE A 86 -8.61 13.66 21.16
C ILE A 86 -9.62 12.51 21.19
N ARG A 87 -10.84 12.81 21.65
CA ARG A 87 -11.97 11.92 21.51
C ARG A 87 -12.93 12.46 20.45
N LEU A 88 -13.07 11.71 19.36
CA LEU A 88 -13.98 12.01 18.27
C LEU A 88 -15.23 11.13 18.35
N LEU A 89 -16.38 11.79 18.38
CA LEU A 89 -17.67 11.16 18.14
C LEU A 89 -18.01 11.33 16.66
N VAL A 90 -18.13 10.22 15.94
CA VAL A 90 -18.34 10.20 14.49
C VAL A 90 -19.68 9.57 14.17
N PRO A 91 -20.55 10.23 13.41
CA PRO A 91 -21.89 9.72 13.10
C PRO A 91 -21.85 8.60 12.03
N LYS A 92 -22.86 7.71 12.06
CA LYS A 92 -23.00 6.56 11.15
C LYS A 92 -23.04 6.89 9.65
N ASN A 93 -23.33 8.13 9.25
CA ASN A 93 -23.36 8.52 7.84
C ASN A 93 -21.96 8.59 7.21
N ILE A 94 -20.89 8.60 8.02
CA ILE A 94 -19.53 8.51 7.51
C ILE A 94 -19.29 7.09 7.00
N GLN A 95 -18.91 6.98 5.73
CA GLN A 95 -18.61 5.72 5.07
C GLN A 95 -17.10 5.50 4.94
N GLU A 96 -16.30 6.55 4.98
CA GLU A 96 -14.85 6.47 4.84
C GLU A 96 -14.15 7.26 5.93
N LEU A 97 -13.17 6.61 6.57
CA LEU A 97 -12.36 7.23 7.63
C LEU A 97 -10.88 7.14 7.27
N ASP A 98 -10.21 8.30 7.22
CA ASP A 98 -8.77 8.45 7.00
C ASP A 98 -8.12 9.08 8.24
N ALA A 99 -7.58 8.25 9.13
CA ALA A 99 -6.92 8.68 10.36
C ALA A 99 -5.40 8.74 10.15
N ASN A 100 -4.82 9.92 10.33
CA ASN A 100 -3.37 10.12 10.23
C ASN A 100 -2.88 10.58 11.60
N ASN A 101 -2.01 9.81 12.22
CA ASN A 101 -1.39 10.19 13.47
C ASN A 101 0.13 10.10 13.36
N ALA A 102 0.82 11.13 13.85
CA ALA A 102 2.27 11.08 13.94
C ALA A 102 2.72 10.48 15.29
N SER A 103 1.96 10.70 16.36
CA SER A 103 2.31 10.12 17.67
C SER A 103 1.07 10.01 18.55
N GLY A 104 0.99 8.91 19.29
CA GLY A 104 -0.11 8.59 20.21
C GLY A 104 -0.87 7.35 19.75
N ASP A 105 -1.62 6.77 20.68
CA ASP A 105 -2.36 5.56 20.41
C ASP A 105 -3.64 5.88 19.61
N VAL A 106 -4.01 5.00 18.69
CA VAL A 106 -5.23 5.14 17.89
C VAL A 106 -6.19 4.03 18.25
N ASN A 107 -7.36 4.38 18.79
CA ASN A 107 -8.41 3.42 19.12
C ASN A 107 -9.68 3.70 18.32
N ILE A 108 -10.16 2.71 17.57
CA ILE A 108 -11.38 2.81 16.74
C ILE A 108 -12.29 1.64 17.10
N THR A 109 -13.54 1.95 17.47
CA THR A 109 -14.49 0.93 17.95
C THR A 109 -15.87 1.04 17.30
N ASP A 110 -16.48 -0.12 17.02
CA ASP A 110 -17.89 -0.26 16.65
C ASP A 110 -18.32 0.32 15.28
N PHE A 111 -17.41 0.47 14.32
CA PHE A 111 -17.73 1.07 13.01
C PHE A 111 -18.09 0.09 11.90
N ASP A 112 -19.10 0.43 11.08
CA ASP A 112 -19.37 -0.19 9.78
C ASP A 112 -18.99 0.82 8.67
N LEU A 113 -17.87 0.60 7.97
CA LEU A 113 -17.32 1.53 6.97
C LEU A 113 -17.22 0.89 5.59
N ARG A 114 -17.24 1.71 4.53
CA ARG A 114 -16.79 1.27 3.21
C ARG A 114 -15.26 1.17 3.18
N SER A 115 -14.55 2.16 3.72
CA SER A 115 -13.09 2.20 3.74
C SER A 115 -12.54 2.76 5.05
N LEU A 116 -11.54 2.10 5.61
CA LEU A 116 -10.78 2.57 6.76
C LEU A 116 -9.30 2.61 6.41
N LYS A 117 -8.71 3.81 6.45
CA LYS A 117 -7.28 4.04 6.27
C LYS A 117 -6.68 4.63 7.53
N ILE A 118 -5.60 4.03 8.01
CA ILE A 118 -4.85 4.51 9.17
C ILE A 118 -3.38 4.60 8.79
N ASN A 119 -2.81 5.78 8.94
CA ASN A 119 -1.36 5.97 8.86
C ASN A 119 -0.89 6.44 10.23
N ASN A 120 -0.13 5.60 10.92
CA ASN A 120 0.50 5.93 12.19
C ASN A 120 2.02 5.99 12.01
N VAL A 121 2.70 6.81 12.81
CA VAL A 121 4.17 6.76 12.88
C VAL A 121 4.61 6.11 14.20
N SER A 122 4.06 6.54 15.32
CA SER A 122 4.34 5.93 16.63
C SER A 122 3.12 5.85 17.53
N GLY A 123 3.01 4.77 18.28
CA GLY A 123 1.88 4.48 19.17
C GLY A 123 1.11 3.24 18.71
N ASP A 124 0.36 2.65 19.63
CA ASP A 124 -0.36 1.42 19.35
C ASP A 124 -1.68 1.70 18.62
N VAL A 125 -2.07 0.80 17.72
CA VAL A 125 -3.32 0.91 17.00
C VAL A 125 -4.24 -0.22 17.43
N LYS A 126 -5.39 0.14 17.99
CA LYS A 126 -6.44 -0.80 18.36
C LYS A 126 -7.68 -0.59 17.51
N ILE A 127 -8.15 -1.66 16.89
CA ILE A 127 -9.38 -1.69 16.09
C ILE A 127 -10.24 -2.83 16.59
N GLU A 128 -11.42 -2.49 17.06
CA GLU A 128 -12.31 -3.44 17.72
C GLU A 128 -13.75 -3.33 17.21
N ASN A 129 -14.36 -4.49 16.93
CA ASN A 129 -15.77 -4.59 16.54
C ASN A 129 -16.18 -3.82 15.27
N CYS A 130 -15.24 -3.65 14.33
CA CYS A 130 -15.44 -2.88 13.10
C CYS A 130 -15.62 -3.80 11.88
N SER A 131 -16.45 -3.41 10.91
CA SER A 131 -16.62 -4.10 9.62
C SER A 131 -16.35 -3.14 8.47
N MET A 132 -15.51 -3.55 7.50
CA MET A 132 -15.17 -2.70 6.36
C MET A 132 -15.02 -3.43 5.02
N ASN A 133 -15.20 -2.75 3.89
CA ASN A 133 -14.87 -3.36 2.59
C ASN A 133 -13.36 -3.27 2.32
N GLU A 134 -12.78 -2.09 2.52
CA GLU A 134 -11.36 -1.83 2.35
C GLU A 134 -10.73 -1.41 3.67
N PHE A 135 -9.62 -2.04 4.01
CA PHE A 135 -8.82 -1.72 5.18
C PHE A 135 -7.36 -1.51 4.77
N SER A 136 -6.76 -0.41 5.19
CA SER A 136 -5.33 -0.14 5.00
C SER A 136 -4.74 0.47 6.26
N LEU A 137 -3.83 -0.25 6.90
CA LEU A 137 -2.98 0.25 7.96
C LEU A 137 -1.55 0.35 7.48
N SER A 138 -0.88 1.46 7.83
CA SER A 138 0.56 1.58 7.76
C SER A 138 1.06 2.24 9.03
N THR A 139 1.90 1.52 9.79
CA THR A 139 2.58 2.06 10.97
C THR A 139 4.10 1.95 10.81
N VAL A 140 4.84 2.88 11.41
CA VAL A 140 6.31 2.76 11.50
C VAL A 140 6.69 2.03 12.77
N SER A 141 6.10 2.41 13.90
CA SER A 141 6.36 1.81 15.20
C SER A 141 5.09 1.72 16.03
N GLY A 142 4.95 0.64 16.78
CA GLY A 142 3.81 0.38 17.66
C GLY A 142 3.01 -0.84 17.22
N ASP A 143 2.34 -1.45 18.18
CA ASP A 143 1.66 -2.72 17.97
C ASP A 143 0.26 -2.50 17.39
N LEU A 144 -0.15 -3.40 16.50
CA LEU A 144 -1.53 -3.46 16.03
C LEU A 144 -2.28 -4.55 16.78
N THR A 145 -3.41 -4.17 17.37
CA THR A 145 -4.46 -5.10 17.78
C THR A 145 -5.70 -4.91 16.92
N PHE A 146 -5.95 -5.85 16.02
CA PHE A 146 -7.16 -5.94 15.21
C PHE A 146 -8.01 -7.11 15.71
N VAL A 147 -9.11 -6.85 16.40
CA VAL A 147 -9.91 -7.87 17.09
C VAL A 147 -11.40 -7.71 16.82
N ALA A 148 -12.12 -8.83 16.73
CA ALA A 148 -13.56 -8.86 16.47
C ALA A 148 -13.98 -7.99 15.28
N SER A 149 -13.06 -7.74 14.34
CA SER A 149 -13.23 -6.84 13.21
C SER A 149 -13.05 -7.61 11.91
N ASN A 150 -13.65 -7.14 10.82
CA ASN A 150 -13.72 -7.87 9.56
C ASN A 150 -13.54 -6.98 8.33
N TYR A 151 -12.99 -7.54 7.25
CA TYR A 151 -12.72 -6.82 6.01
C TYR A 151 -12.81 -7.71 4.77
N ARG A 152 -13.00 -7.11 3.57
CA ARG A 152 -12.89 -7.82 2.28
C ARG A 152 -11.51 -7.68 1.64
N ARG A 153 -10.92 -6.49 1.68
CA ARG A 153 -9.55 -6.23 1.22
C ARG A 153 -8.78 -5.58 2.35
N GLY A 154 -7.81 -6.30 2.90
CA GLY A 154 -7.01 -5.84 4.04
C GLY A 154 -5.55 -5.69 3.66
N LYS A 155 -4.97 -4.52 3.94
CA LYS A 155 -3.53 -4.27 3.87
C LYS A 155 -3.01 -3.84 5.23
N PHE A 156 -2.06 -4.58 5.76
CA PHE A 156 -1.43 -4.36 7.06
C PHE A 156 0.06 -4.17 6.84
N GLY A 157 0.56 -2.96 7.12
CA GLY A 157 1.97 -2.62 7.00
C GLY A 157 2.53 -2.14 8.33
N SER A 158 3.65 -2.71 8.75
CA SER A 158 4.47 -2.21 9.86
C SER A 158 5.95 -2.20 9.49
N VAL A 159 6.72 -1.28 10.08
CA VAL A 159 8.19 -1.39 10.08
C VAL A 159 8.63 -2.14 11.34
N SER A 160 8.20 -1.67 12.51
CA SER A 160 8.41 -2.32 13.81
C SER A 160 7.14 -2.34 14.66
N GLY A 161 7.02 -3.36 15.52
CA GLY A 161 5.82 -3.62 16.31
C GLY A 161 5.00 -4.78 15.75
N ASP A 162 4.33 -5.48 16.64
CA ASP A 162 3.68 -6.74 16.36
C ASP A 162 2.28 -6.54 15.77
N LEU A 163 1.97 -7.32 14.74
CA LEU A 163 0.67 -7.30 14.07
C LEU A 163 -0.20 -8.45 14.58
N SER A 164 -1.16 -8.13 15.45
CA SER A 164 -2.07 -9.10 16.05
C SER A 164 -3.46 -9.00 15.43
N ILE A 165 -3.78 -9.89 14.48
CA ILE A 165 -5.05 -9.91 13.76
C ILE A 165 -5.86 -11.14 14.21
N LYS A 166 -6.96 -10.93 14.92
CA LYS A 166 -7.66 -11.98 15.69
C LYS A 166 -9.15 -12.05 15.39
N GLY A 167 -9.64 -13.28 15.26
CA GLY A 167 -11.07 -13.59 15.16
C GLY A 167 -11.65 -13.40 13.76
N ILE A 168 -10.82 -13.55 12.73
CA ILE A 168 -11.24 -13.40 11.34
C ILE A 168 -12.13 -14.59 10.92
N PRO A 169 -13.37 -14.37 10.43
CA PRO A 169 -14.22 -15.46 9.96
C PRO A 169 -13.80 -15.96 8.55
N PRO A 170 -13.90 -17.25 8.25
CA PRO A 170 -13.74 -17.76 6.89
C PRO A 170 -14.73 -17.11 5.90
N MET A 171 -14.22 -16.37 4.90
CA MET A 171 -15.03 -15.81 3.81
C MET A 171 -14.15 -15.44 2.62
N GLU A 172 -14.77 -15.00 1.52
CA GLU A 172 -14.02 -14.46 0.38
C GLU A 172 -13.34 -13.12 0.71
N ARG A 173 -12.01 -13.09 0.69
CA ARG A 173 -11.21 -11.89 0.98
C ARG A 173 -9.82 -11.91 0.37
N ASP A 174 -9.22 -10.73 0.26
CA ASP A 174 -7.80 -10.54 -0.04
C ASP A 174 -7.11 -9.91 1.17
N THR A 175 -6.03 -10.54 1.63
CA THR A 175 -5.28 -10.10 2.81
C THR A 175 -3.80 -9.96 2.46
N SER A 176 -3.21 -8.80 2.71
CA SER A 176 -1.77 -8.56 2.58
C SER A 176 -1.22 -8.05 3.90
N VAL A 177 -0.29 -8.79 4.50
CA VAL A 177 0.41 -8.44 5.73
C VAL A 177 1.90 -8.34 5.44
N SER A 178 2.50 -7.21 5.80
CA SER A 178 3.92 -6.96 5.63
C SER A 178 4.50 -6.29 6.87
N THR A 179 5.61 -6.84 7.37
CA THR A 179 6.37 -6.33 8.51
C THR A 179 7.86 -6.37 8.18
N VAL A 180 8.68 -5.50 8.77
CA VAL A 180 10.15 -5.63 8.66
C VAL A 180 10.65 -6.47 9.83
N SER A 181 10.42 -6.02 11.07
CA SER A 181 10.99 -6.68 12.25
C SER A 181 10.01 -7.15 13.32
N GLY A 182 8.73 -6.77 13.23
CA GLY A 182 7.72 -7.24 14.19
C GLY A 182 7.09 -8.55 13.75
N ASP A 183 6.52 -9.29 14.70
CA ASP A 183 5.84 -10.56 14.42
C ASP A 183 4.45 -10.30 13.84
N ALA A 184 3.97 -11.20 12.97
CA ALA A 184 2.61 -11.11 12.43
C ALA A 184 1.82 -12.38 12.74
N ILE A 185 0.75 -12.20 13.50
CA ILE A 185 -0.14 -13.27 13.94
C ILE A 185 -1.51 -13.06 13.32
N ILE A 186 -1.97 -14.04 12.55
CA ILE A 186 -3.33 -14.12 12.04
C ILE A 186 -4.05 -15.29 12.73
N SER A 187 -5.19 -15.01 13.36
CA SER A 187 -6.03 -16.01 14.01
C SER A 187 -7.45 -16.00 13.45
N TYR A 188 -7.87 -17.10 12.85
CA TYR A 188 -9.23 -17.31 12.34
C TYR A 188 -10.16 -17.86 13.42
N SER A 189 -11.44 -17.50 13.33
CA SER A 189 -12.53 -18.00 14.20
C SER A 189 -13.16 -19.31 13.73
N GLY A 190 -12.69 -19.86 12.61
CA GLY A 190 -13.08 -21.15 12.04
C GLY A 190 -12.03 -21.62 11.04
N GLU A 191 -12.27 -22.76 10.38
CA GLU A 191 -11.35 -23.28 9.36
C GLU A 191 -11.53 -22.53 8.03
N PRO A 192 -10.56 -21.70 7.60
CA PRO A 192 -10.64 -21.02 6.31
C PRO A 192 -10.32 -21.97 5.15
N ARG A 193 -10.57 -21.52 3.92
CA ARG A 193 -9.94 -22.09 2.72
C ARG A 193 -9.17 -20.99 2.03
N PHE A 194 -7.85 -21.10 1.97
CA PHE A 194 -7.02 -20.05 1.41
C PHE A 194 -5.84 -20.60 0.61
N ASP A 195 -5.40 -19.77 -0.34
CA ASP A 195 -4.07 -19.82 -0.91
C ASP A 195 -3.24 -18.68 -0.32
N ALA A 196 -2.09 -19.02 0.25
CA ALA A 196 -1.23 -18.08 0.94
C ALA A 196 0.16 -18.02 0.31
N THR A 197 0.68 -16.81 0.10
CA THR A 197 2.09 -16.58 -0.20
C THR A 197 2.76 -16.09 1.08
N ILE A 198 3.57 -16.94 1.70
CA ILE A 198 4.23 -16.67 2.98
C ILE A 198 5.74 -16.63 2.77
N SER A 199 6.39 -15.56 3.19
CA SER A 199 7.85 -15.42 3.11
C SER A 199 8.43 -14.66 4.29
N SER A 200 9.46 -15.22 4.93
CA SER A 200 10.31 -14.50 5.88
C SER A 200 11.78 -14.71 5.49
N VAL A 201 12.63 -13.69 5.65
CA VAL A 201 14.06 -13.81 5.33
C VAL A 201 14.81 -14.52 6.46
N SER A 202 14.56 -14.11 7.71
CA SER A 202 15.20 -14.68 8.90
C SER A 202 14.26 -15.08 10.03
N GLY A 203 12.97 -14.82 9.91
CA GLY A 203 11.97 -15.23 10.90
C GLY A 203 11.35 -16.59 10.58
N ASP A 204 10.73 -17.20 11.57
CA ASP A 204 10.08 -18.51 11.46
C ASP A 204 8.64 -18.38 10.96
N VAL A 205 8.22 -19.37 10.17
CA VAL A 205 6.82 -19.50 9.74
C VAL A 205 6.19 -20.67 10.48
N SER A 206 5.16 -20.39 11.27
CA SER A 206 4.46 -21.39 12.09
C SER A 206 2.97 -21.40 11.79
N SER A 207 2.35 -22.57 11.90
CA SER A 207 0.91 -22.70 11.84
C SER A 207 0.41 -23.86 12.69
N ASP A 208 -0.75 -23.67 13.34
CA ASP A 208 -1.46 -24.74 14.04
C ASP A 208 -2.38 -25.57 13.12
N MET A 209 -2.30 -25.28 11.83
CA MET A 209 -3.08 -25.83 10.74
C MET A 209 -2.14 -26.65 9.83
N GLY A 210 -2.64 -27.74 9.26
CA GLY A 210 -1.86 -28.56 8.32
C GLY A 210 -1.72 -27.88 6.96
N LEU A 211 -0.89 -26.83 6.86
CA LEU A 211 -0.63 -26.14 5.61
C LEU A 211 0.06 -27.07 4.61
N VAL A 212 -0.52 -27.22 3.42
CA VAL A 212 0.09 -27.98 2.32
C VAL A 212 0.90 -27.00 1.49
N LYS A 213 2.21 -27.20 1.42
CA LYS A 213 3.08 -26.44 0.53
C LYS A 213 2.81 -26.87 -0.92
N VAL A 214 2.32 -25.95 -1.75
CA VAL A 214 2.00 -26.21 -3.17
C VAL A 214 3.22 -25.95 -4.03
N ASP A 215 3.88 -24.80 -3.82
CA ASP A 215 5.11 -24.41 -4.53
C ASP A 215 5.86 -23.35 -3.69
N LYS A 216 7.20 -23.32 -3.68
CA LYS A 216 8.04 -22.24 -3.08
C LYS A 216 7.53 -21.57 -1.79
N LYS A 217 6.85 -20.42 -1.93
CA LYS A 217 6.28 -19.60 -0.86
C LYS A 217 4.75 -19.75 -0.77
N HIS A 218 4.17 -20.57 -1.64
CA HIS A 218 2.75 -20.84 -1.77
C HIS A 218 2.33 -22.03 -0.88
N TYR A 219 1.40 -21.73 0.00
CA TYR A 219 0.78 -22.66 0.93
C TYR A 219 -0.72 -22.68 0.66
N ARG A 220 -1.33 -23.84 0.83
CA ARG A 220 -2.78 -24.00 0.73
C ARG A 220 -3.30 -24.62 2.00
N TYR A 221 -4.48 -24.18 2.42
CA TYR A 221 -5.24 -24.82 3.47
C TYR A 221 -6.69 -24.99 3.07
N GLY A 222 -7.25 -26.16 3.39
CA GLY A 222 -8.61 -26.56 3.04
C GLY A 222 -8.73 -27.24 1.66
N ASN A 223 -9.83 -27.96 1.47
CA ASN A 223 -10.13 -28.68 0.22
C ASN A 223 -11.10 -27.86 -0.66
N GLY A 224 -10.82 -27.79 -1.96
CA GLY A 224 -11.66 -27.10 -2.95
C GLY A 224 -11.15 -25.71 -3.30
N GLU A 225 -12.01 -24.89 -3.92
CA GLU A 225 -11.66 -23.53 -4.35
C GLU A 225 -11.29 -22.66 -3.13
N PRO A 226 -10.18 -21.88 -3.24
CA PRO A 226 -9.78 -20.95 -2.20
C PRO A 226 -10.84 -19.85 -2.10
N GLN A 227 -11.19 -19.50 -0.86
CA GLN A 227 -12.03 -18.33 -0.57
C GLN A 227 -11.15 -17.10 -0.38
N GLU A 228 -9.97 -17.27 0.23
CA GLU A 228 -9.07 -16.18 0.56
C GLU A 228 -7.72 -16.29 -0.14
N TYR A 229 -7.19 -15.14 -0.55
CA TYR A 229 -5.78 -14.98 -0.94
C TYR A 229 -5.02 -14.22 0.14
N LEU A 230 -4.05 -14.90 0.76
CA LEU A 230 -3.29 -14.37 1.89
C LEU A 230 -1.82 -14.15 1.52
N LYS A 231 -1.36 -12.91 1.43
CA LYS A 231 0.07 -12.60 1.33
C LYS A 231 0.60 -12.20 2.71
N MET A 232 1.60 -12.92 3.21
CA MET A 232 2.31 -12.58 4.45
C MET A 232 3.80 -12.50 4.18
N SER A 233 4.42 -11.35 4.46
CA SER A 233 5.85 -11.16 4.28
C SER A 233 6.49 -10.50 5.50
N SER A 234 7.64 -11.03 5.92
CA SER A 234 8.49 -10.46 6.96
C SER A 234 9.94 -10.40 6.49
N VAL A 235 10.75 -9.52 7.07
CA VAL A 235 12.22 -9.61 6.95
C VAL A 235 12.75 -10.46 8.10
N SER A 236 12.51 -10.08 9.34
CA SER A 236 13.08 -10.76 10.51
C SER A 236 12.10 -11.18 11.60
N GLY A 237 10.83 -10.76 11.54
CA GLY A 237 9.80 -11.21 12.46
C GLY A 237 9.18 -12.54 12.06
N ASP A 238 8.56 -13.20 13.03
CA ASP A 238 7.90 -14.50 12.87
C ASP A 238 6.49 -14.33 12.29
N LEU A 239 6.07 -15.30 11.48
CA LEU A 239 4.75 -15.32 10.85
C LEU A 239 3.96 -16.51 11.40
N LEU A 240 2.88 -16.23 12.11
CA LEU A 240 2.02 -17.26 12.72
C LEU A 240 0.61 -17.21 12.13
N ILE A 241 0.11 -18.37 11.69
CA ILE A 241 -1.28 -18.54 11.25
C ILE A 241 -1.97 -19.58 12.13
N SER A 242 -3.08 -19.20 12.76
CA SER A 242 -3.89 -20.08 13.61
C SER A 242 -5.36 -20.10 13.20
N ALA A 243 -6.03 -21.24 13.32
CA ALA A 243 -7.50 -21.35 13.20
C ALA A 243 -8.22 -21.61 14.54
N LYS A 244 -7.52 -21.48 15.67
CA LYS A 244 -8.03 -21.81 17.00
C LYS A 244 -8.38 -20.57 17.83
N TYR A 245 -8.91 -19.53 17.20
CA TYR A 245 -9.35 -18.36 17.95
C TYR A 245 -10.61 -18.68 18.77
N ARG A 246 -10.51 -18.58 20.10
CA ARG A 246 -11.61 -18.84 21.05
C ARG A 246 -12.32 -17.58 21.55
N GLY A 247 -11.89 -16.40 21.11
CA GLY A 247 -12.55 -15.14 21.47
C GLY A 247 -13.79 -14.85 20.62
N ALA A 248 -14.36 -13.65 20.77
CA ALA A 248 -15.53 -13.24 20.01
C ALA A 248 -15.20 -13.17 18.50
N PRO A 249 -15.94 -13.89 17.63
CA PRO A 249 -15.73 -13.79 16.20
C PRO A 249 -16.10 -12.39 15.71
N ALA A 250 -15.44 -11.92 14.66
CA ALA A 250 -15.80 -10.66 14.04
C ALA A 250 -17.19 -10.69 13.42
N LYS A 251 -17.86 -9.53 13.37
CA LYS A 251 -19.12 -9.35 12.63
C LYS A 251 -18.93 -9.68 11.14
N GLU A 252 -19.97 -10.16 10.47
CA GLU A 252 -19.94 -10.33 9.01
C GLU A 252 -19.81 -8.96 8.31
N VAL A 253 -19.00 -8.90 7.24
CA VAL A 253 -18.97 -7.70 6.39
C VAL A 253 -20.27 -7.63 5.61
N LYS A 254 -21.11 -6.61 5.89
CA LYS A 254 -22.36 -6.37 5.16
C LYS A 254 -22.10 -6.36 3.65
N VAL A 255 -22.63 -7.37 2.97
CA VAL A 255 -22.49 -7.55 1.53
C VAL A 255 -23.42 -6.58 0.82
N GLU A 256 -22.90 -5.45 0.34
CA GLU A 256 -23.55 -4.80 -0.81
C GLU A 256 -23.17 -5.60 -2.06
N SER A 257 -24.00 -6.59 -2.37
CA SER A 257 -23.98 -7.26 -3.66
C SER A 257 -24.35 -6.24 -4.74
N SER A 258 -23.37 -5.72 -5.47
CA SER A 258 -23.63 -5.13 -6.78
C SER A 258 -23.90 -6.26 -7.78
N PRO A 259 -25.07 -6.30 -8.44
CA PRO A 259 -25.37 -7.33 -9.43
C PRO A 259 -24.86 -6.87 -10.80
N ALA A 260 -23.73 -7.42 -11.27
CA ALA A 260 -23.42 -7.64 -12.70
C ALA A 260 -22.00 -8.19 -12.89
N SER A 261 -21.86 -9.17 -13.81
CA SER A 261 -20.64 -9.75 -14.38
C SER A 261 -19.90 -10.84 -13.59
N SER A 262 -20.58 -11.95 -13.32
CA SER A 262 -20.02 -13.17 -12.73
C SER A 262 -19.40 -14.18 -13.72
N GLU A 263 -19.28 -13.89 -15.02
CA GLU A 263 -18.74 -14.87 -15.99
C GLU A 263 -17.60 -14.37 -16.88
N GLU A 264 -17.52 -13.07 -17.23
CA GLU A 264 -16.42 -12.57 -18.09
C GLU A 264 -15.11 -12.25 -17.34
N LYS A 265 -15.15 -12.08 -16.00
CA LYS A 265 -13.93 -11.82 -15.19
C LYS A 265 -13.16 -13.09 -14.76
N ARG A 266 -13.68 -14.29 -15.03
CA ARG A 266 -13.03 -15.54 -14.60
C ARG A 266 -11.85 -15.96 -15.49
N SER A 267 -11.88 -15.68 -16.79
CA SER A 267 -10.76 -16.01 -17.68
C SER A 267 -9.61 -14.99 -17.59
N ASP A 268 -9.93 -13.70 -17.45
CA ASP A 268 -8.90 -12.66 -17.31
C ASP A 268 -8.21 -12.70 -15.93
N ARG A 269 -8.91 -13.14 -14.87
CA ARG A 269 -8.32 -13.28 -13.53
C ARG A 269 -7.33 -14.44 -13.40
N ALA A 270 -7.56 -15.57 -14.08
CA ALA A 270 -6.60 -16.67 -14.06
C ALA A 270 -5.31 -16.32 -14.83
N ALA A 271 -5.44 -15.70 -16.01
CA ALA A 271 -4.30 -15.34 -16.86
C ALA A 271 -3.45 -14.18 -16.29
N VAL A 272 -4.07 -13.17 -15.64
CA VAL A 272 -3.34 -12.07 -14.98
C VAL A 272 -2.71 -12.51 -13.65
N VAL A 273 -3.18 -13.62 -13.06
CA VAL A 273 -2.65 -14.17 -11.81
C VAL A 273 -1.49 -15.15 -12.05
N GLU A 274 -1.52 -15.97 -13.11
CA GLU A 274 -0.34 -16.78 -13.49
C GLU A 274 0.88 -15.90 -13.81
N GLU A 275 0.69 -14.74 -14.44
CA GLU A 275 1.78 -13.77 -14.63
C GLU A 275 2.27 -13.07 -13.34
N ASN A 276 1.49 -13.14 -12.25
CA ASN A 276 1.78 -12.49 -10.96
C ASN A 276 2.37 -13.43 -9.89
N LEU A 277 2.63 -14.71 -10.21
CA LEU A 277 3.36 -15.61 -9.31
C LEU A 277 4.87 -15.37 -9.26
N GLN A 278 5.41 -14.49 -10.11
CA GLN A 278 6.74 -13.90 -9.90
C GLN A 278 6.59 -12.66 -9.03
N ASP A 279 7.13 -12.67 -7.81
CA ASP A 279 7.14 -11.46 -6.97
C ASP A 279 7.84 -10.30 -7.73
N GLN A 280 7.42 -9.06 -7.46
CA GLN A 280 7.96 -7.88 -8.14
C GLN A 280 9.47 -7.77 -7.94
N GLU A 281 9.98 -8.32 -6.83
CA GLU A 281 11.40 -8.42 -6.50
C GLU A 281 12.15 -9.34 -7.47
N THR A 282 11.59 -10.48 -7.85
CA THR A 282 12.14 -11.48 -8.78
C THR A 282 12.22 -10.87 -10.17
N LYS A 283 11.14 -10.23 -10.64
CA LYS A 283 11.15 -9.52 -11.94
C LYS A 283 12.19 -8.41 -11.97
N LYS A 284 12.39 -7.72 -10.85
CA LYS A 284 13.39 -6.66 -10.72
C LYS A 284 14.83 -7.21 -10.71
N ILE A 285 15.09 -8.31 -10.00
CA ILE A 285 16.39 -8.99 -9.97
C ILE A 285 16.74 -9.53 -11.36
N LEU A 286 15.81 -10.23 -12.01
CA LEU A 286 15.99 -10.73 -13.38
C LEU A 286 16.21 -9.58 -14.37
N ARG A 287 15.46 -8.48 -14.24
CA ARG A 287 15.67 -7.29 -15.07
C ARG A 287 17.04 -6.66 -14.85
N LEU A 288 17.51 -6.52 -13.61
CA LEU A 288 18.84 -5.96 -13.30
C LEU A 288 19.97 -6.86 -13.81
N PHE A 289 19.79 -8.18 -13.72
CA PHE A 289 20.68 -9.16 -14.33
C PHE A 289 20.72 -9.02 -15.86
N LYS A 290 19.54 -8.93 -16.50
CA LYS A 290 19.40 -8.74 -17.95
C LYS A 290 20.05 -7.44 -18.44
N GLU A 291 19.90 -6.36 -17.68
CA GLU A 291 20.53 -5.06 -17.94
C GLU A 291 22.06 -5.06 -17.67
N GLY A 292 22.63 -6.18 -17.22
CA GLY A 292 24.07 -6.33 -16.93
C GLY A 292 24.52 -5.58 -15.67
N LYS A 293 23.57 -5.09 -14.86
CA LYS A 293 23.82 -4.34 -13.62
C LYS A 293 24.03 -5.25 -12.41
N LEU A 294 23.80 -6.55 -12.57
CA LEU A 294 23.93 -7.58 -11.55
C LEU A 294 24.68 -8.78 -12.15
N THR A 295 25.67 -9.34 -11.44
CA THR A 295 26.40 -10.53 -11.92
C THR A 295 25.58 -11.81 -11.68
N LYS A 296 25.95 -12.91 -12.35
CA LYS A 296 25.26 -14.21 -12.21
C LYS A 296 25.31 -14.69 -10.76
N GLU A 297 26.44 -14.51 -10.09
CA GLU A 297 26.66 -14.90 -8.69
C GLU A 297 25.75 -14.11 -7.75
N TYR A 298 25.67 -12.79 -7.91
CA TYR A 298 24.79 -11.96 -7.08
C TYR A 298 23.30 -12.19 -7.37
N ALA A 299 22.94 -12.48 -8.63
CA ALA A 299 21.58 -12.86 -8.97
C ALA A 299 21.20 -14.21 -8.32
N LEU A 300 22.11 -15.20 -8.34
CA LEU A 300 21.96 -16.48 -7.65
C LEU A 300 21.76 -16.32 -6.15
N GLU A 301 22.58 -15.48 -5.50
CA GLU A 301 22.42 -15.23 -4.06
C GLU A 301 21.09 -14.52 -3.75
N MET A 302 20.75 -13.46 -4.49
CA MET A 302 19.50 -12.72 -4.24
C MET A 302 18.27 -13.58 -4.49
N LEU A 303 18.26 -14.41 -5.54
CA LEU A 303 17.17 -15.34 -5.82
C LEU A 303 17.17 -16.52 -4.84
N GLY A 304 18.34 -16.97 -4.38
CA GLY A 304 18.46 -17.98 -3.33
C GLY A 304 17.86 -17.51 -2.00
N VAL A 305 18.08 -16.24 -1.63
CA VAL A 305 17.45 -15.59 -0.47
C VAL A 305 15.94 -15.44 -0.66
N LEU A 306 15.47 -15.28 -1.90
CA LEU A 306 14.04 -15.32 -2.23
C LEU A 306 13.47 -16.75 -2.26
N GLY A 307 14.27 -17.77 -1.93
CA GLY A 307 13.84 -19.16 -1.76
C GLY A 307 13.82 -19.99 -3.05
N TYR A 308 14.44 -19.51 -4.14
CA TYR A 308 14.63 -20.32 -5.35
C TYR A 308 15.79 -21.30 -5.18
N SER A 309 15.64 -22.53 -5.67
CA SER A 309 16.74 -23.49 -5.73
C SER A 309 17.72 -23.15 -6.85
N GLU A 310 18.99 -23.57 -6.72
CA GLU A 310 20.03 -23.30 -7.74
C GLU A 310 19.60 -23.71 -9.15
N LYS A 311 18.92 -24.85 -9.27
CA LYS A 311 18.43 -25.37 -10.56
C LYS A 311 17.34 -24.48 -11.17
N GLU A 312 16.43 -23.96 -10.36
CA GLU A 312 15.38 -23.05 -10.83
C GLU A 312 15.93 -21.69 -11.23
N ILE A 313 16.93 -21.21 -10.49
CA ILE A 313 17.61 -19.95 -10.82
C ILE A 313 18.37 -20.11 -12.13
N GLU A 314 19.05 -21.23 -12.33
CA GLU A 314 19.75 -21.51 -13.58
C GLU A 314 18.79 -21.58 -14.76
N GLU A 315 17.64 -22.26 -14.64
CA GLU A 315 16.60 -22.27 -15.66
C GLU A 315 16.06 -20.85 -15.95
N MET A 316 15.87 -19.99 -14.94
CA MET A 316 15.42 -18.60 -15.13
C MET A 316 16.47 -17.72 -15.82
N LEU A 317 17.76 -17.94 -15.56
CA LEU A 317 18.85 -17.19 -16.16
C LEU A 317 19.18 -17.72 -17.57
N GLU A 318 18.95 -19.01 -17.85
CA GLU A 318 19.14 -19.66 -19.16
C GLU A 318 18.05 -19.31 -20.18
N VAL A 319 16.78 -19.27 -19.76
CA VAL A 319 15.66 -18.85 -20.64
C VAL A 319 15.89 -17.43 -21.19
N ASP A 320 16.55 -16.56 -20.43
CA ASP A 320 16.83 -15.18 -20.84
C ASP A 320 18.10 -15.06 -21.71
N GLU A 321 19.08 -15.98 -21.58
CA GLU A 321 20.22 -16.12 -22.50
C GLU A 321 19.76 -16.51 -23.92
N GLU A 322 18.80 -17.42 -24.05
CA GLU A 322 18.21 -17.79 -25.33
C GLU A 322 17.39 -16.64 -25.95
N LEU A 323 16.60 -15.92 -25.14
CA LEU A 323 15.86 -14.73 -25.60
C LEU A 323 16.79 -13.58 -26.00
N LYS A 324 17.96 -13.45 -25.38
CA LYS A 324 18.98 -12.45 -25.74
C LYS A 324 19.66 -12.80 -27.06
N LYS A 325 20.03 -14.07 -27.27
CA LYS A 325 20.53 -14.56 -28.57
C LYS A 325 19.50 -14.39 -29.70
N LEU A 326 18.21 -14.54 -29.39
CA LEU A 326 17.13 -14.32 -30.35
C LEU A 326 16.94 -12.83 -30.70
N LYS A 327 17.08 -11.92 -29.74
CA LYS A 327 17.03 -10.47 -30.00
C LYS A 327 18.26 -9.96 -30.75
N ASP A 328 19.45 -10.40 -30.37
CA ASP A 328 20.69 -10.01 -31.04
C ASP A 328 20.73 -10.53 -32.48
N SER A 329 20.13 -11.68 -32.79
CA SER A 329 20.00 -12.18 -34.17
C SER A 329 18.97 -11.40 -34.99
N ILE A 330 17.85 -10.95 -34.40
CA ILE A 330 16.86 -10.09 -35.07
C ILE A 330 17.42 -8.69 -35.36
N ASP A 331 18.19 -8.10 -34.43
CA ASP A 331 18.82 -6.79 -34.61
C ASP A 331 19.95 -6.81 -35.67
N VAL A 332 20.58 -7.98 -35.89
CA VAL A 332 21.54 -8.17 -37.00
C VAL A 332 20.83 -8.25 -38.35
N VAL A 333 19.69 -8.97 -38.43
CA VAL A 333 18.90 -9.07 -39.67
C VAL A 333 18.29 -7.72 -40.08
N MET A 334 17.79 -6.92 -39.12
CA MET A 334 17.28 -5.58 -39.43
C MET A 334 18.36 -4.59 -39.87
N LYS A 335 19.62 -4.77 -39.44
CA LYS A 335 20.75 -3.97 -39.92
C LYS A 335 21.19 -4.36 -41.34
N GLU A 336 21.04 -5.62 -41.73
CA GLU A 336 21.38 -6.08 -43.08
C GLU A 336 20.35 -5.61 -44.13
N GLU A 337 19.05 -5.58 -43.80
CA GLU A 337 17.99 -5.04 -44.69
C GLU A 337 18.10 -3.51 -44.93
N ASP A 338 18.59 -2.75 -43.95
CA ASP A 338 18.83 -1.31 -44.09
C ASP A 338 20.07 -0.99 -44.97
N THR A 339 20.98 -1.95 -45.15
CA THR A 339 22.14 -1.80 -46.06
C THR A 339 21.83 -2.15 -47.51
N GLU A 340 20.96 -3.12 -47.80
CA GLU A 340 20.54 -3.42 -49.19
C GLU A 340 19.61 -2.36 -49.78
N SER A 341 18.94 -1.57 -48.94
CA SER A 341 18.06 -0.46 -49.34
C SER A 341 18.81 0.78 -49.88
N LYS A 342 20.14 0.86 -49.70
CA LYS A 342 20.96 2.03 -50.06
C LYS A 342 21.84 1.88 -51.31
N GLU A 343 21.89 0.72 -51.95
CA GLU A 343 22.73 0.50 -53.15
C GLU A 343 22.00 0.58 -54.51
N LEU A 344 20.72 0.95 -54.55
CA LEU A 344 19.95 1.10 -55.81
C LEU A 344 19.39 2.52 -56.00
N GLN A 345 20.23 3.55 -55.87
CA GLN A 345 19.91 4.89 -56.38
C GLN A 345 21.17 5.76 -56.45
N GLU A 346 22.03 5.55 -57.45
CA GLU A 346 22.84 6.61 -58.07
C GLU A 346 23.53 6.08 -59.34
N SER A 347 22.99 6.45 -60.51
CA SER A 347 23.70 6.40 -61.79
C SER A 347 23.97 7.84 -62.23
N PRO A 348 25.21 8.24 -62.56
CA PRO A 348 25.52 9.63 -62.83
C PRO A 348 25.28 9.99 -64.31
N GLU A 349 24.42 10.97 -64.54
CA GLU A 349 24.37 11.71 -65.80
C GLU A 349 25.41 12.84 -65.79
N LYS A 350 25.98 13.08 -66.96
CA LYS A 350 27.30 13.68 -67.19
C LYS A 350 27.13 15.13 -67.69
N VAL A 351 28.20 15.92 -67.50
CA VAL A 351 28.73 16.98 -68.39
C VAL A 351 28.73 18.45 -67.87
N ASP A 352 29.98 18.94 -67.80
CA ASP A 352 30.56 20.28 -67.97
C ASP A 352 30.11 21.52 -67.17
N THR A 353 31.09 21.99 -66.38
CA THR A 353 31.39 23.40 -66.09
C THR A 353 31.77 24.21 -67.33
N PRO A 354 31.50 25.53 -67.33
CA PRO A 354 32.62 26.46 -67.52
C PRO A 354 32.72 27.59 -66.47
N GLU A 355 33.94 28.10 -66.34
CA GLU A 355 34.49 29.10 -65.41
C GLU A 355 33.97 30.56 -65.55
N GLU A 356 33.99 31.26 -64.40
CA GLU A 356 34.38 32.67 -64.13
C GLU A 356 33.69 33.86 -64.88
N PRO A 357 33.83 35.16 -64.46
CA PRO A 357 34.65 35.73 -63.37
C PRO A 357 33.96 36.77 -62.44
N LYS A 358 34.65 36.98 -61.30
CA LYS A 358 34.80 38.18 -60.43
C LYS A 358 33.83 39.37 -60.57
N LEU A 359 33.22 39.75 -59.43
CA LEU A 359 33.08 41.16 -59.05
C LEU A 359 32.91 41.37 -57.53
N THR A 360 33.60 42.41 -57.08
CA THR A 360 33.78 43.01 -55.75
C THR A 360 32.47 43.40 -55.05
N ARG A 361 32.42 43.28 -53.72
CA ARG A 361 31.39 43.91 -52.86
C ARG A 361 32.02 44.97 -51.97
N GLU A 362 31.66 46.23 -52.21
CA GLU A 362 31.79 47.32 -51.23
C GLU A 362 30.61 47.30 -50.26
N LYS A 363 30.92 47.53 -48.98
CA LYS A 363 29.99 47.80 -47.88
C LYS A 363 29.44 49.22 -47.98
N LYS A 364 28.19 49.42 -47.58
CA LYS A 364 27.73 50.69 -46.98
C LYS A 364 26.78 50.41 -45.81
N GLU A 365 27.19 50.91 -44.65
CA GLU A 365 26.38 51.20 -43.45
C GLU A 365 25.67 52.56 -43.59
N GLY A 366 24.66 52.76 -42.75
CA GLY A 366 23.89 53.99 -42.52
C GLY A 366 22.42 53.75 -42.85
N ASP A 367 21.44 53.81 -41.94
CA ASP A 367 21.33 54.48 -40.63
C ASP A 367 20.27 53.73 -39.78
#